data_AF-A0A0D0AJ76-F1
#
_entry.id   AF-A0A0D0AJ76-F1
#
_cell.length_a   1.000
_cell.length_b   1.000
_cell.length_c   1.000
_cell.angle_alpha   90.00
_cell.angle_beta   90.00
_cell.angle_gamma   90.00
#
_symmetry.space_group_name_H-M   'P 1'
#
loop_
_entity.id
_entity.type
_entity.pdbx_description
1 polymer ?
#
loop_
_entity_poly.entity_id
_entity_poly.type
_entity_poly.pdbx_seq_one_letter_code
_entity_poly.pdbx_strand_id
1 'polypeptide(L)'
;ALKALQIQVQKLAEENRTLREENKVLVAEKPKRKRRAEAPDELLAHEQTITLYARKYGMTVEMFPNADLFSKQRPEKPTPFNSRDRYLTATTQESAFLDELFQHFPDRLHGVMESSYFSDLVMKSISEARSSEINKLRSVAGNIFDLPGVYFSNTQYRRADVTEIQKMLGVSAANPKYKTFPPVLFLGMQEDPTLKTVFGNWELLAKILKAALRGVTSLHQETTGGPKTNARKWNLEHVTPGSIAWAAVIAIFLLSPDTEFQKSGTGKSSGINYKDLFFHYKKLLLTKWDSRRIQTIVQNIDREVFGSAKSSASAATQEDHSSEVIRAMNALDIDSDNES
;
A
#
# COMPACT_ATOMS: atom_id res chain seq x y z
N ALA A 1 -41.09 -43.46 -17.14
CA ALA A 1 -40.18 -42.84 -16.16
C ALA A 1 -38.83 -43.56 -16.06
N LEU A 2 -38.79 -44.85 -15.69
CA LEU A 2 -37.53 -45.59 -15.43
C LEU A 2 -36.56 -45.64 -16.63
N LYS A 3 -37.06 -45.92 -17.85
CA LYS A 3 -36.23 -45.99 -19.07
C LYS A 3 -35.60 -44.65 -19.46
N ALA A 4 -36.33 -43.55 -19.27
CA ALA A 4 -35.81 -42.20 -19.56
C ALA A 4 -34.69 -41.82 -18.57
N LEU A 5 -34.85 -42.19 -17.30
CA LEU A 5 -33.82 -41.99 -16.27
C LEU A 5 -32.57 -42.84 -16.57
N GLN A 6 -32.75 -44.07 -17.06
CA GLN A 6 -31.65 -44.97 -17.40
C GLN A 6 -30.82 -44.45 -18.58
N ILE A 7 -31.47 -43.89 -19.60
CA ILE A 7 -30.81 -43.22 -20.74
C ILE A 7 -30.05 -41.98 -20.26
N GLN A 8 -30.64 -41.19 -19.35
CA GLN A 8 -29.99 -39.99 -18.83
C GLN A 8 -28.77 -40.31 -17.96
N VAL A 9 -28.83 -41.37 -17.16
CA VAL A 9 -27.68 -41.84 -16.37
C VAL A 9 -26.56 -42.35 -17.26
N GLN A 10 -26.88 -43.08 -18.34
CA GLN A 10 -25.88 -43.53 -19.31
C GLN A 10 -25.21 -42.34 -20.00
N LYS A 11 -26.00 -41.35 -20.44
CA LYS A 11 -25.47 -40.13 -21.05
C LYS A 11 -24.54 -39.36 -20.12
N LEU A 12 -24.92 -39.19 -18.86
CA LEU A 12 -24.10 -38.51 -17.85
C LEU A 12 -22.82 -39.28 -17.49
N ALA A 13 -22.86 -40.61 -17.52
CA ALA A 13 -21.68 -41.44 -17.30
C ALA A 13 -20.68 -41.32 -18.45
N GLU A 14 -21.18 -41.24 -19.69
CA GLU A 14 -20.36 -41.08 -20.88
C GLU A 14 -19.75 -39.67 -20.95
N GLU A 15 -20.53 -38.63 -20.67
CA GLU A 15 -20.02 -37.24 -20.53
C GLU A 15 -18.97 -37.13 -19.43
N ASN A 16 -19.18 -37.76 -18.27
CA ASN A 16 -18.16 -37.77 -17.20
C ASN A 16 -16.88 -38.49 -17.62
N ARG A 17 -16.97 -39.54 -18.42
CA ARG A 17 -15.81 -40.25 -18.93
C ARG A 17 -15.03 -39.37 -19.90
N THR A 18 -15.70 -38.71 -20.82
CA THR A 18 -15.09 -37.76 -21.77
C THR A 18 -14.42 -36.60 -21.04
N LEU A 19 -15.10 -35.97 -20.08
CA LEU A 19 -14.56 -34.87 -19.29
C LEU A 19 -13.35 -35.27 -18.44
N ARG A 20 -13.28 -36.52 -17.98
CA ARG A 20 -12.11 -37.04 -17.26
C ARG A 20 -10.92 -37.25 -18.20
N GLU A 21 -11.17 -37.69 -19.42
CA GLU A 21 -10.13 -37.89 -20.42
C GLU A 21 -9.58 -36.54 -20.92
N GLU A 22 -10.46 -35.57 -21.19
CA GLU A 22 -10.07 -34.18 -21.50
C GLU A 22 -9.30 -33.54 -20.34
N ASN A 23 -9.72 -33.75 -19.09
CA ASN A 23 -8.94 -33.27 -17.94
C ASN A 23 -7.55 -33.89 -17.86
N LYS A 24 -7.38 -35.18 -18.19
CA LYS A 24 -6.05 -35.81 -18.22
C LYS A 24 -5.18 -35.18 -19.31
N VAL A 25 -5.73 -34.94 -20.51
CA VAL A 25 -5.03 -34.29 -21.61
C VAL A 25 -4.65 -32.86 -21.22
N LEU A 26 -5.59 -32.07 -20.68
CA LEU A 26 -5.34 -30.71 -20.22
C LEU A 26 -4.32 -30.65 -19.07
N VAL A 27 -4.30 -31.65 -18.18
CA VAL A 27 -3.29 -31.76 -17.12
C VAL A 27 -1.92 -32.15 -17.69
N ALA A 28 -1.87 -32.98 -18.73
CA ALA A 28 -0.63 -33.36 -19.42
C ALA A 28 -0.07 -32.23 -20.31
N GLU A 29 -0.95 -31.42 -20.90
CA GLU A 29 -0.62 -30.23 -21.71
C GLU A 29 -0.29 -29.00 -20.87
N LYS A 30 -0.56 -29.02 -19.54
CA LYS A 30 -0.02 -27.99 -18.66
C LYS A 30 1.49 -27.98 -18.83
N PRO A 31 2.10 -26.83 -19.18
CA PRO A 31 3.54 -26.74 -19.31
C PRO A 31 4.15 -27.22 -17.99
N LYS A 32 5.02 -28.25 -18.07
CA LYS A 32 5.79 -28.73 -16.92
C LYS A 32 6.35 -27.50 -16.22
N ARG A 33 6.05 -27.34 -14.92
CA ARG A 33 6.64 -26.26 -14.10
C ARG A 33 8.12 -26.22 -14.46
N LYS A 34 8.56 -25.13 -15.11
CA LYS A 34 9.98 -24.92 -15.38
C LYS A 34 10.69 -25.17 -14.05
N ARG A 35 11.66 -26.08 -14.02
CA ARG A 35 12.59 -26.16 -12.90
C ARG A 35 13.03 -24.73 -12.66
N ARG A 36 12.88 -24.26 -11.41
CA ARG A 36 13.43 -22.96 -10.99
C ARG A 36 14.86 -22.95 -11.54
N ALA A 37 15.20 -21.95 -12.36
CA ALA A 37 16.59 -21.73 -12.69
C ALA A 37 17.34 -21.73 -11.35
N GLU A 38 18.42 -22.52 -11.25
CA GLU A 38 19.24 -22.51 -10.05
C GLU A 38 19.60 -21.05 -9.77
N ALA A 39 19.28 -20.61 -8.55
CA ALA A 39 19.52 -19.24 -8.14
C ALA A 39 21.04 -19.02 -8.20
N PRO A 40 21.54 -17.98 -8.87
CA PRO A 40 22.96 -17.66 -8.83
C PRO A 40 23.42 -17.51 -7.37
N ASP A 41 24.57 -18.07 -7.00
CA ASP A 41 25.06 -18.09 -5.62
C ASP A 41 25.14 -16.69 -5.00
N GLU A 42 25.50 -15.69 -5.81
CA GLU A 42 25.53 -14.27 -5.44
C GLU A 42 24.13 -13.72 -5.04
N LEU A 43 23.07 -14.18 -5.70
CA LEU A 43 21.70 -13.77 -5.40
C LEU A 43 21.16 -14.46 -4.14
N LEU A 44 21.57 -15.70 -3.88
CA LEU A 44 21.21 -16.40 -2.63
C LEU A 44 21.76 -15.67 -1.41
N ALA A 45 22.97 -15.12 -1.50
CA ALA A 45 23.56 -14.31 -0.44
C ALA A 45 22.74 -13.03 -0.14
N HIS A 46 21.97 -12.54 -1.11
CA HIS A 46 21.18 -11.31 -1.00
C HIS A 46 19.68 -11.54 -0.81
N GLU A 47 19.18 -12.77 -0.86
CA GLU A 47 17.75 -13.10 -0.88
C GLU A 47 16.97 -12.43 0.25
N GLN A 48 17.45 -12.51 1.50
CA GLN A 48 16.79 -11.89 2.65
C GLN A 48 16.72 -10.36 2.54
N THR A 49 17.78 -9.73 2.04
CA THR A 49 17.81 -8.27 1.84
C THR A 49 16.85 -7.88 0.71
N ILE A 50 16.88 -8.60 -0.41
CA ILE A 50 15.97 -8.36 -1.54
C ILE A 50 14.52 -8.51 -1.07
N THR A 51 14.18 -9.57 -0.34
CA THR A 51 12.83 -9.74 0.23
C THR A 51 12.46 -8.59 1.16
N LEU A 52 13.35 -8.17 2.07
CA LEU A 52 13.07 -7.06 2.98
C LEU A 52 12.72 -5.77 2.21
N TYR A 53 13.54 -5.40 1.23
CA TYR A 53 13.35 -4.18 0.45
C TYR A 53 12.18 -4.30 -0.52
N ALA A 54 11.94 -5.46 -1.13
CA ALA A 54 10.78 -5.71 -1.97
C ALA A 54 9.47 -5.51 -1.19
N ARG A 55 9.39 -6.04 0.04
CA ARG A 55 8.20 -5.85 0.89
C ARG A 55 7.97 -4.39 1.24
N LYS A 56 9.05 -3.65 1.56
CA LYS A 56 8.99 -2.20 1.78
C LYS A 56 8.50 -1.49 0.51
N TYR A 57 9.08 -1.82 -0.65
CA TYR A 57 8.78 -1.21 -1.96
C TYR A 57 7.30 -1.36 -2.32
N GLY A 58 6.77 -2.57 -2.16
CA GLY A 58 5.37 -2.91 -2.43
C GLY A 58 4.34 -2.12 -1.62
N MET A 59 4.75 -1.58 -0.47
CA MET A 59 3.87 -0.80 0.40
C MET A 59 4.14 0.71 0.29
N THR A 60 5.41 1.12 0.20
CA THR A 60 5.79 2.54 0.28
C THR A 60 6.01 3.20 -1.07
N VAL A 61 6.15 2.44 -2.16
CA VAL A 61 6.49 3.02 -3.47
C VAL A 61 5.53 2.55 -4.54
N GLU A 62 5.44 1.24 -4.79
CA GLU A 62 4.67 0.71 -5.92
C GLU A 62 4.00 -0.62 -5.58
N MET A 63 2.67 -0.60 -5.44
CA MET A 63 1.87 -1.77 -5.05
C MET A 63 1.67 -2.77 -6.19
N PHE A 64 1.73 -2.31 -7.44
CA PHE A 64 1.52 -3.13 -8.64
C PHE A 64 2.65 -2.88 -9.66
N PRO A 65 3.91 -3.23 -9.32
CA PRO A 65 5.04 -2.94 -10.17
C PRO A 65 4.97 -3.71 -11.49
N ASN A 66 5.56 -3.10 -12.52
CA ASN A 66 5.77 -3.77 -13.79
C ASN A 66 7.08 -4.57 -13.75
N ALA A 67 6.99 -5.88 -13.97
CA ALA A 67 8.13 -6.78 -13.95
C ALA A 67 9.21 -6.39 -14.98
N ASP A 68 8.79 -5.82 -16.11
CA ASP A 68 9.68 -5.40 -17.20
C ASP A 68 10.59 -4.22 -16.81
N LEU A 69 10.28 -3.51 -15.72
CA LEU A 69 11.11 -2.39 -15.24
C LEU A 69 12.33 -2.87 -14.46
N PHE A 70 12.29 -4.06 -13.84
CA PHE A 70 13.41 -4.51 -13.01
C PHE A 70 14.68 -4.82 -13.82
N SER A 71 14.53 -5.17 -15.10
CA SER A 71 15.65 -5.44 -16.00
C SER A 71 16.15 -4.22 -16.77
N LYS A 72 15.63 -3.01 -16.48
CA LYS A 72 16.06 -1.78 -17.15
C LYS A 72 17.13 -1.07 -16.36
N GLN A 73 17.98 -0.34 -17.08
CA GLN A 73 19.04 0.46 -16.49
C GLN A 73 18.52 1.69 -15.76
N ARG A 74 19.29 2.16 -14.79
CA ARG A 74 19.01 3.41 -14.08
C ARG A 74 19.02 4.59 -15.07
N PRO A 75 18.02 5.49 -15.04
CA PRO A 75 18.01 6.65 -15.91
C PRO A 75 19.15 7.62 -15.55
N GLU A 76 19.85 8.14 -16.57
CA GLU A 76 20.93 9.13 -16.39
C GLU A 76 20.42 10.47 -15.84
N LYS A 77 19.24 10.90 -16.30
CA LYS A 77 18.59 12.16 -15.92
C LYS A 77 17.17 11.86 -15.46
N PRO A 78 17.00 11.45 -14.19
CA PRO A 78 15.68 11.13 -13.66
C PRO A 78 14.81 12.39 -13.58
N THR A 79 13.51 12.22 -13.77
CA THR A 79 12.55 13.32 -13.59
C THR A 79 12.37 13.60 -12.09
N PRO A 80 12.42 14.87 -11.63
CA PRO A 80 12.31 15.20 -10.22
C PRO A 80 11.03 14.64 -9.56
N PHE A 81 11.16 14.16 -8.32
CA PHE A 81 10.12 13.42 -7.58
C PHE A 81 8.73 14.08 -7.54
N ASN A 82 8.67 15.39 -7.30
CA ASN A 82 7.44 16.19 -7.15
C ASN A 82 7.06 16.95 -8.44
N SER A 83 7.72 16.66 -9.57
CA SER A 83 7.40 17.32 -10.84
C SER A 83 6.15 16.71 -11.51
N ARG A 84 5.35 17.58 -12.15
CA ARG A 84 4.27 17.15 -13.06
C ARG A 84 4.80 16.43 -14.29
N ASP A 85 6.06 16.70 -14.65
CA ASP A 85 6.71 16.15 -15.84
C ASP A 85 6.80 14.62 -15.79
N ARG A 86 6.80 14.06 -14.58
CA ARG A 86 6.79 12.61 -14.32
C ARG A 86 5.66 11.88 -15.01
N TYR A 87 4.56 12.55 -15.33
CA TYR A 87 3.38 11.92 -15.93
C TYR A 87 2.97 12.55 -17.27
N LEU A 88 3.87 13.32 -17.90
CA LEU A 88 3.59 13.95 -19.20
C LEU A 88 3.67 12.95 -20.35
N THR A 89 4.66 12.04 -20.34
CA THR A 89 4.84 11.03 -21.38
C THR A 89 5.11 9.67 -20.77
N ALA A 90 4.94 8.60 -21.55
CA ALA A 90 5.30 7.25 -21.13
C ALA A 90 6.78 7.16 -20.74
N THR A 91 7.67 7.86 -21.46
CA THR A 91 9.11 7.87 -21.21
C THR A 91 9.46 8.55 -19.90
N THR A 92 8.88 9.72 -19.59
CA THR A 92 9.14 10.42 -18.33
C THR A 92 8.57 9.66 -17.14
N GLN A 93 7.44 8.98 -17.31
CA GLN A 93 6.86 8.10 -16.31
C GLN A 93 7.74 6.87 -16.04
N GLU A 94 8.22 6.21 -17.09
CA GLU A 94 9.13 5.08 -16.96
C GLU A 94 10.43 5.49 -16.25
N SER A 95 11.05 6.58 -16.69
CA SER A 95 12.26 7.13 -16.06
C SER A 95 12.03 7.41 -14.57
N ALA A 96 10.92 8.08 -14.24
CA ALA A 96 10.51 8.35 -12.87
C ALA A 96 10.30 7.09 -12.01
N PHE A 97 9.77 6.00 -12.58
CA PHE A 97 9.56 4.75 -11.85
C PHE A 97 10.85 3.97 -11.66
N LEU A 98 11.74 3.99 -12.65
CA LEU A 98 13.07 3.39 -12.55
C LEU A 98 13.92 4.11 -11.51
N ASP A 99 13.90 5.44 -11.48
CA ASP A 99 14.63 6.19 -10.46
C ASP A 99 14.16 5.86 -9.03
N GLU A 100 12.84 5.80 -8.79
CA GLU A 100 12.29 5.36 -7.50
C GLU A 100 12.69 3.93 -7.15
N LEU A 101 12.74 3.02 -8.14
CA LEU A 101 13.17 1.65 -7.94
C LEU A 101 14.65 1.58 -7.51
N PHE A 102 15.55 2.24 -8.25
CA PHE A 102 16.98 2.25 -7.95
C PHE A 102 17.31 2.99 -6.65
N GLN A 103 16.58 4.06 -6.30
CA GLN A 103 16.75 4.74 -5.01
C GLN A 103 16.26 3.88 -3.83
N HIS A 104 15.27 3.02 -4.06
CA HIS A 104 14.70 2.20 -3.00
C HIS A 104 15.60 1.01 -2.63
N PHE A 105 16.20 0.35 -3.61
CA PHE A 105 17.11 -0.77 -3.38
C PHE A 105 18.54 -0.26 -3.13
N PRO A 106 19.28 -0.79 -2.13
CA PRO A 106 20.66 -0.38 -1.86
C PRO A 106 21.58 -0.58 -3.07
N ASP A 107 22.55 0.32 -3.26
CA ASP A 107 23.50 0.29 -4.38
C ASP A 107 24.19 -1.05 -4.59
N ARG A 108 24.52 -1.76 -3.50
CA ARG A 108 25.11 -3.11 -3.55
C ARG A 108 24.24 -4.16 -4.25
N LEU A 109 22.94 -3.91 -4.39
CA LEU A 109 22.01 -4.80 -5.11
C LEU A 109 21.85 -4.42 -6.57
N HIS A 110 22.28 -3.22 -7.01
CA HIS A 110 22.03 -2.74 -8.38
C HIS A 110 22.64 -3.66 -9.44
N GLY A 111 23.81 -4.25 -9.17
CA GLY A 111 24.45 -5.21 -10.07
C GLY A 111 23.66 -6.49 -10.31
N VAL A 112 22.77 -6.88 -9.38
CA VAL A 112 21.95 -8.10 -9.49
C VAL A 112 20.50 -7.82 -9.91
N MET A 113 20.10 -6.55 -10.05
CA MET A 113 18.73 -6.17 -10.41
C MET A 113 18.33 -6.61 -11.83
N GLU A 114 19.28 -6.67 -12.76
CA GLU A 114 19.04 -7.06 -14.15
C GLU A 114 18.65 -8.54 -14.30
N SER A 115 18.85 -9.35 -13.26
CA SER A 115 18.51 -10.77 -13.26
C SER A 115 17.01 -11.02 -13.21
N SER A 116 16.53 -11.97 -14.03
CA SER A 116 15.15 -12.46 -13.97
C SER A 116 14.80 -13.06 -12.60
N TYR A 117 15.78 -13.66 -11.91
CA TYR A 117 15.59 -14.18 -10.56
C TYR A 117 15.29 -13.06 -9.56
N PHE A 118 15.96 -11.90 -9.67
CA PHE A 118 15.68 -10.73 -8.85
C PHE A 118 14.24 -10.26 -9.07
N SER A 119 13.82 -10.09 -10.33
CA SER A 119 12.46 -9.69 -10.70
C SER A 119 11.40 -10.66 -10.12
N ASP A 120 11.60 -11.97 -10.30
CA ASP A 120 10.72 -13.01 -9.76
C ASP A 120 10.62 -12.96 -8.23
N LEU A 121 11.77 -12.81 -7.55
CA LEU A 121 11.83 -12.74 -6.09
C LEU A 121 11.15 -11.48 -5.55
N VAL A 122 11.34 -10.33 -6.19
CA VAL A 122 10.70 -9.07 -5.82
C VAL A 122 9.18 -9.15 -6.01
N MET A 123 8.73 -9.58 -7.19
CA MET A 123 7.29 -9.73 -7.50
C MET A 123 6.61 -10.69 -6.54
N LYS A 124 7.25 -11.82 -6.25
CA LYS A 124 6.76 -12.79 -5.26
C LYS A 124 6.69 -12.17 -3.86
N SER A 125 7.76 -11.53 -3.41
CA SER A 125 7.86 -10.94 -2.07
C SER A 125 6.83 -9.85 -1.83
N ILE A 126 6.56 -9.02 -2.84
CA ILE A 126 5.51 -7.98 -2.81
C ILE A 126 4.13 -8.63 -2.69
N SER A 127 3.85 -9.62 -3.53
CA SER A 127 2.57 -10.32 -3.50
C SER A 127 2.30 -11.00 -2.16
N GLU A 128 3.29 -11.70 -1.61
CA GLU A 128 3.18 -12.38 -0.32
C GLU A 128 2.99 -11.40 0.84
N ALA A 129 3.76 -10.30 0.87
CA ALA A 129 3.60 -9.29 1.90
C ALA A 129 2.22 -8.66 1.86
N ARG A 130 1.74 -8.27 0.67
CA ARG A 130 0.40 -7.71 0.52
C ARG A 130 -0.69 -8.66 1.02
N SER A 131 -0.65 -9.94 0.63
CA SER A 131 -1.62 -10.94 1.11
C SER A 131 -1.54 -11.12 2.63
N SER A 132 -0.34 -11.15 3.20
CA SER A 132 -0.12 -11.21 4.65
C SER A 132 -0.74 -10.00 5.37
N GLU A 133 -0.49 -8.78 4.90
CA GLU A 133 -1.01 -7.58 5.55
C GLU A 133 -2.54 -7.46 5.43
N ILE A 134 -3.13 -7.83 4.29
CA ILE A 134 -4.59 -7.91 4.14
C ILE A 134 -5.21 -8.85 5.18
N ASN A 135 -4.63 -10.04 5.35
CA ASN A 135 -5.15 -11.02 6.30
C ASN A 135 -5.11 -10.48 7.73
N LYS A 136 -4.04 -9.79 8.12
CA LYS A 136 -3.97 -9.11 9.42
C LYS A 136 -5.03 -8.01 9.53
N LEU A 137 -5.13 -7.16 8.51
CA LEU A 137 -6.07 -6.03 8.52
C LEU A 137 -7.54 -6.49 8.58
N ARG A 138 -7.90 -7.61 7.95
CA ARG A 138 -9.24 -8.21 8.09
C ARG A 138 -9.64 -8.49 9.54
N SER A 139 -8.69 -8.90 10.38
CA SER A 139 -8.95 -9.19 11.79
C SER A 139 -9.32 -7.95 12.62
N VAL A 140 -8.96 -6.75 12.15
CA VAL A 140 -9.22 -5.46 12.83
C VAL A 140 -10.03 -4.47 12.00
N ALA A 141 -10.47 -4.86 10.80
CA ALA A 141 -11.20 -3.99 9.88
C ALA A 141 -12.50 -3.45 10.50
N GLY A 142 -13.16 -4.24 11.36
CA GLY A 142 -14.32 -3.76 12.12
C GLY A 142 -14.01 -2.51 12.96
N ASN A 143 -12.84 -2.47 13.60
CA ASN A 143 -12.39 -1.32 14.40
C ASN A 143 -11.89 -0.14 13.54
N ILE A 144 -11.45 -0.44 12.31
CA ILE A 144 -11.00 0.59 11.36
C ILE A 144 -12.20 1.35 10.79
N PHE A 145 -13.27 0.63 10.44
CA PHE A 145 -14.46 1.17 9.78
C PHE A 145 -15.64 1.42 10.73
N ASP A 146 -15.49 1.10 12.02
CA ASP A 146 -16.57 1.15 13.02
C ASP A 146 -17.79 0.30 12.60
N LEU A 147 -17.52 -0.93 12.14
CA LEU A 147 -18.48 -1.91 11.66
C LEU A 147 -18.30 -3.27 12.35
N PRO A 148 -19.32 -4.16 12.33
CA PRO A 148 -19.17 -5.52 12.83
C PRO A 148 -17.99 -6.26 12.19
N GLY A 149 -17.03 -6.72 13.00
CA GLY A 149 -15.82 -7.42 12.53
C GLY A 149 -16.10 -8.71 11.75
N VAL A 150 -17.28 -9.32 11.94
CA VAL A 150 -17.73 -10.51 11.19
C VAL A 150 -17.84 -10.24 9.67
N TYR A 151 -18.06 -8.99 9.26
CA TYR A 151 -18.14 -8.61 7.85
C TYR A 151 -16.82 -8.82 7.11
N PHE A 152 -15.70 -8.78 7.82
CA PHE A 152 -14.34 -8.78 7.25
C PHE A 152 -13.55 -10.05 7.56
N SER A 153 -13.73 -10.61 8.76
CA SER A 153 -13.05 -11.83 9.20
C SER A 153 -13.52 -13.08 8.45
N ASN A 154 -14.78 -13.12 8.03
CA ASN A 154 -15.32 -14.17 7.17
C ASN A 154 -15.23 -13.76 5.69
N THR A 155 -14.36 -14.41 4.92
CA THR A 155 -14.19 -14.12 3.48
C THR A 155 -15.41 -14.49 2.64
N GLN A 156 -16.31 -15.33 3.14
CA GLN A 156 -17.57 -15.70 2.48
C GLN A 156 -18.72 -14.75 2.84
N TYR A 157 -18.48 -13.79 3.74
CA TYR A 157 -19.50 -12.81 4.09
C TYR A 157 -19.81 -11.93 2.87
N ARG A 158 -21.10 -11.78 2.56
CA ARG A 158 -21.56 -11.01 1.40
C ARG A 158 -21.53 -9.51 1.69
N ARG A 159 -20.33 -8.92 1.73
CA ARG A 159 -20.12 -7.48 1.98
C ARG A 159 -20.86 -6.57 0.99
N ALA A 160 -21.09 -7.05 -0.23
CA ALA A 160 -21.87 -6.34 -1.24
C ALA A 160 -23.31 -6.04 -0.81
N ASP A 161 -23.87 -6.79 0.14
CA ASP A 161 -25.26 -6.62 0.59
C ASP A 161 -25.37 -5.68 1.83
N VAL A 162 -24.25 -5.23 2.39
CA VAL A 162 -24.23 -4.38 3.59
C VAL A 162 -24.42 -2.92 3.21
N THR A 163 -25.51 -2.31 3.66
CA THR A 163 -25.89 -0.93 3.31
C THR A 163 -24.84 0.10 3.74
N GLU A 164 -24.21 -0.08 4.90
CA GLU A 164 -23.15 0.80 5.40
C GLU A 164 -21.92 0.75 4.51
N ILE A 165 -21.50 -0.45 4.10
CA ILE A 165 -20.38 -0.65 3.16
C ILE A 165 -20.70 -0.05 1.79
N GLN A 166 -21.93 -0.24 1.30
CA GLN A 166 -22.39 0.37 0.05
C GLN A 166 -22.30 1.90 0.10
N LYS A 167 -22.73 2.53 1.20
CA LYS A 167 -22.60 3.98 1.42
C LYS A 167 -21.14 4.42 1.42
N MET A 168 -20.26 3.70 2.12
CA MET A 168 -18.82 3.99 2.16
C MET A 168 -18.16 3.91 0.78
N LEU A 169 -18.61 2.97 -0.07
CA LEU A 169 -18.10 2.81 -1.43
C LEU A 169 -18.84 3.68 -2.47
N GLY A 170 -19.94 4.33 -2.08
CA GLY A 170 -20.75 5.14 -2.99
C GLY A 170 -21.45 4.32 -4.08
N VAL A 171 -21.83 3.08 -3.77
CA VAL A 171 -22.48 2.15 -4.70
C VAL A 171 -23.89 1.80 -4.25
N SER A 172 -24.71 1.32 -5.17
CA SER A 172 -26.03 0.75 -4.88
C SER A 172 -26.05 -0.75 -5.16
N ALA A 173 -26.91 -1.49 -4.46
CA ALA A 173 -27.08 -2.93 -4.68
C ALA A 173 -27.54 -3.27 -6.11
N ALA A 174 -28.33 -2.39 -6.73
CA ALA A 174 -28.96 -2.64 -8.03
C ALA A 174 -28.00 -2.45 -9.22
N ASN A 175 -27.03 -1.55 -9.11
CA ASN A 175 -26.04 -1.30 -10.16
C ASN A 175 -24.73 -0.77 -9.55
N PRO A 176 -23.84 -1.67 -9.08
CA PRO A 176 -22.62 -1.26 -8.42
C PRO A 176 -21.65 -0.66 -9.41
N LYS A 177 -21.56 0.68 -9.43
CA LYS A 177 -20.55 1.43 -10.17
C LYS A 177 -19.55 2.07 -9.21
N TYR A 178 -18.39 1.45 -9.09
CA TYR A 178 -17.33 1.94 -8.22
C TYR A 178 -16.64 3.16 -8.84
N LYS A 179 -16.57 4.25 -8.07
CA LYS A 179 -15.87 5.48 -8.46
C LYS A 179 -14.38 5.37 -8.17
N THR A 180 -13.57 6.14 -8.89
CA THR A 180 -12.15 6.32 -8.57
C THR A 180 -11.95 6.91 -7.18
N PHE A 181 -12.83 7.80 -6.72
CA PHE A 181 -12.75 8.40 -5.39
C PHE A 181 -14.06 8.13 -4.62
N PRO A 182 -14.17 6.99 -3.93
CA PRO A 182 -15.38 6.67 -3.17
C PRO A 182 -15.49 7.51 -1.88
N PRO A 183 -16.71 7.65 -1.33
CA PRO A 183 -16.99 8.42 -0.11
C PRO A 183 -16.06 8.13 1.07
N VAL A 184 -15.63 6.88 1.28
CA VAL A 184 -14.71 6.48 2.36
C VAL A 184 -13.42 7.31 2.41
N LEU A 185 -12.98 7.91 1.29
CA LEU A 185 -11.78 8.75 1.24
C LEU A 185 -12.01 10.20 1.70
N PHE A 186 -13.25 10.60 1.96
CA PHE A 186 -13.63 11.96 2.33
C PHE A 186 -14.06 12.03 3.79
N LEU A 187 -13.79 13.17 4.42
CA LEU A 187 -14.15 13.40 5.83
C LEU A 187 -15.66 13.20 6.01
N GLY A 188 -16.05 12.43 7.03
CA GLY A 188 -17.45 12.13 7.30
C GLY A 188 -18.17 11.36 6.19
N MET A 189 -17.42 10.73 5.26
CA MET A 189 -17.97 10.04 4.08
C MET A 189 -18.77 10.96 3.15
N GLN A 190 -18.47 12.27 3.18
CA GLN A 190 -19.13 13.27 2.34
C GLN A 190 -18.27 13.57 1.12
N GLU A 191 -18.67 13.02 -0.03
CA GLU A 191 -17.96 13.26 -1.30
C GLU A 191 -18.01 14.74 -1.66
N ASP A 192 -16.83 15.32 -1.94
CA ASP A 192 -16.70 16.67 -2.46
C ASP A 192 -16.66 16.61 -3.99
N PRO A 193 -17.65 17.18 -4.70
CA PRO A 193 -17.70 17.16 -6.16
C PRO A 193 -16.48 17.81 -6.83
N THR A 194 -15.77 18.70 -6.12
CA THR A 194 -14.56 19.36 -6.63
C THR A 194 -13.29 18.54 -6.35
N LEU A 195 -13.40 17.44 -5.60
CA LEU A 195 -12.32 16.56 -5.14
C LEU A 195 -11.23 17.27 -4.33
N LYS A 196 -11.42 18.53 -3.94
CA LYS A 196 -10.44 19.31 -3.15
C LYS A 196 -10.20 18.67 -1.79
N THR A 197 -11.21 18.00 -1.24
CA THR A 197 -11.13 17.38 0.08
C THR A 197 -10.78 15.89 0.10
N VAL A 198 -10.47 15.28 -1.05
CA VAL A 198 -10.04 13.87 -1.12
C VAL A 198 -8.87 13.56 -0.19
N PHE A 199 -8.85 12.33 0.34
CA PHE A 199 -7.98 11.88 1.45
C PHE A 199 -8.22 12.63 2.77
N GLY A 200 -9.33 13.37 2.87
CA GLY A 200 -9.76 14.07 4.08
C GLY A 200 -10.11 13.12 5.23
N ASN A 201 -10.46 11.86 4.94
CA ASN A 201 -10.60 10.81 5.95
C ASN A 201 -9.23 10.21 6.36
N TRP A 202 -8.27 11.07 6.69
CA TRP A 202 -6.89 10.69 6.93
C TRP A 202 -6.75 9.78 8.17
N GLU A 203 -7.63 9.90 9.17
CA GLU A 203 -7.63 9.06 10.37
C GLU A 203 -7.83 7.59 10.03
N LEU A 204 -8.76 7.29 9.12
CA LEU A 204 -8.99 5.92 8.63
C LEU A 204 -7.75 5.38 7.93
N LEU A 205 -7.11 6.19 7.08
CA LEU A 205 -5.87 5.81 6.39
C LEU A 205 -4.73 5.59 7.38
N ALA A 206 -4.63 6.43 8.42
CA ALA A 206 -3.67 6.30 9.49
C ALA A 206 -3.88 5.01 10.29
N LYS A 207 -5.12 4.64 10.63
CA LYS A 207 -5.42 3.35 11.30
C LYS A 207 -4.94 2.17 10.46
N ILE A 208 -5.19 2.17 9.14
CA ILE A 208 -4.72 1.12 8.22
C ILE A 208 -3.18 1.04 8.23
N LEU A 209 -2.51 2.18 8.07
CA LEU A 209 -1.05 2.24 8.06
C LEU A 209 -0.44 1.85 9.40
N LYS A 210 -1.01 2.31 10.51
CA LYS A 210 -0.60 1.98 11.87
C LYS A 210 -0.69 0.47 12.09
N ALA A 211 -1.81 -0.16 11.75
CA ALA A 211 -1.96 -1.61 11.85
C ALA A 211 -0.96 -2.39 10.96
N ALA A 212 -0.70 -1.94 9.73
CA ALA A 212 0.22 -2.61 8.80
C ALA A 212 1.70 -2.39 9.14
N LEU A 213 2.06 -1.20 9.64
CA LEU A 213 3.44 -0.80 9.91
C LEU A 213 3.87 -1.08 11.35
N ARG A 214 2.97 -0.91 12.31
CA ARG A 214 3.22 -1.06 13.76
C ARG A 214 2.58 -2.32 14.36
N GLY A 215 1.69 -2.98 13.62
CA GLY A 215 1.01 -4.20 14.03
C GLY A 215 -0.40 -3.92 14.55
N VAL A 216 -1.31 -4.89 14.39
CA VAL A 216 -2.74 -4.69 14.69
C VAL A 216 -3.05 -4.29 16.14
N THR A 217 -2.22 -4.70 17.09
CA THR A 217 -2.36 -4.33 18.51
C THR A 217 -2.11 -2.86 18.79
N SER A 218 -1.37 -2.16 17.91
CA SER A 218 -1.09 -0.73 18.09
C SER A 218 -2.32 0.16 17.89
N LEU A 219 -3.44 -0.39 17.41
CA LEU A 219 -4.70 0.33 17.35
C LEU A 219 -5.34 0.55 18.73
N HIS A 220 -4.95 -0.23 19.74
CA HIS A 220 -5.56 -0.21 21.06
C HIS A 220 -4.59 0.20 22.18
N GLN A 221 -3.28 0.00 21.99
CA GLN A 221 -2.27 0.30 22.99
C GLN A 221 -0.89 0.54 22.35
N GLU A 222 -0.09 1.41 22.97
CA GLU A 222 1.32 1.55 22.63
C GLU A 222 2.09 0.33 23.15
N THR A 223 2.46 -0.60 22.26
CA THR A 223 3.16 -1.82 22.65
C THR A 223 4.66 -1.56 22.85
N THR A 224 5.17 -1.76 24.06
CA THR A 224 6.59 -1.63 24.42
C THR A 224 7.37 -2.96 24.37
N GLY A 225 6.70 -4.09 24.11
CA GLY A 225 7.32 -5.40 23.94
C GLY A 225 6.69 -6.19 22.79
N GLY A 226 7.52 -6.83 21.95
CA GLY A 226 7.09 -7.63 20.80
C GLY A 226 8.13 -7.70 19.68
N PRO A 227 7.89 -8.50 18.63
CA PRO A 227 8.76 -8.54 17.44
C PRO A 227 8.93 -7.15 16.81
N LYS A 228 10.08 -6.89 16.19
CA LYS A 228 10.30 -5.62 15.48
C LYS A 228 9.19 -5.39 14.45
N THR A 229 8.54 -4.23 14.55
CA THR A 229 7.49 -3.79 13.64
C THR A 229 8.04 -3.56 12.22
N ASN A 230 7.15 -3.53 11.21
CA ASN A 230 7.56 -3.24 9.83
C ASN A 230 8.19 -1.85 9.73
N ALA A 231 7.62 -0.83 10.40
CA ALA A 231 8.19 0.51 10.50
C ALA A 231 9.66 0.48 10.96
N ARG A 232 9.95 -0.25 12.05
CA ARG A 232 11.30 -0.36 12.60
C ARG A 232 12.23 -1.19 11.71
N LYS A 233 11.73 -2.29 11.12
CA LYS A 233 12.51 -3.13 10.19
C LYS A 233 12.90 -2.39 8.92
N TRP A 234 12.05 -1.46 8.47
CA TRP A 234 12.23 -0.71 7.24
C TRP A 234 12.84 0.68 7.45
N ASN A 235 13.12 1.04 8.71
CA ASN A 235 13.55 2.38 9.11
C ASN A 235 12.65 3.47 8.52
N LEU A 236 11.33 3.32 8.72
CA LEU A 236 10.33 4.29 8.29
C LEU A 236 9.96 5.18 9.47
N GLU A 237 10.13 6.48 9.27
CA GLU A 237 9.79 7.54 10.22
C GLU A 237 8.64 8.43 9.70
N HIS A 238 8.39 8.37 8.39
CA HIS A 238 7.39 9.17 7.69
C HIS A 238 6.64 8.34 6.66
N VAL A 239 5.40 8.75 6.38
CA VAL A 239 4.62 8.22 5.28
C VAL A 239 5.10 8.78 3.94
N THR A 240 5.01 7.93 2.93
CA THR A 240 5.29 8.27 1.54
C THR A 240 3.99 8.40 0.74
N PRO A 241 4.00 9.06 -0.44
CA PRO A 241 2.85 9.06 -1.34
C PRO A 241 2.35 7.63 -1.66
N GLY A 242 3.29 6.70 -1.89
CA GLY A 242 2.96 5.30 -2.16
C GLY A 242 2.26 4.64 -0.97
N SER A 243 2.68 4.90 0.27
CA SER A 243 2.02 4.31 1.45
C SER A 243 0.60 4.85 1.67
N ILE A 244 0.36 6.14 1.46
CA ILE A 244 -0.99 6.72 1.55
C ILE A 244 -1.89 6.15 0.44
N ALA A 245 -1.37 6.06 -0.80
CA ALA A 245 -2.09 5.44 -1.91
C ALA A 245 -2.41 3.96 -1.63
N TRP A 246 -1.45 3.22 -1.07
CA TRP A 246 -1.63 1.84 -0.65
C TRP A 246 -2.74 1.71 0.38
N ALA A 247 -2.74 2.56 1.42
CA ALA A 247 -3.76 2.54 2.46
C ALA A 247 -5.17 2.83 1.91
N ALA A 248 -5.28 3.79 0.99
CA ALA A 248 -6.54 4.12 0.32
C ALA A 248 -7.07 2.95 -0.53
N VAL A 249 -6.20 2.28 -1.29
CA VAL A 249 -6.58 1.09 -2.07
C VAL A 249 -6.99 -0.07 -1.16
N ILE A 250 -6.27 -0.27 -0.06
CA ILE A 250 -6.60 -1.31 0.93
C ILE A 250 -7.92 -1.02 1.63
N ALA A 251 -8.24 0.24 1.94
CA ALA A 251 -9.53 0.62 2.50
C ALA A 251 -10.68 0.16 1.57
N ILE A 252 -10.55 0.47 0.29
CA ILE A 252 -11.53 0.12 -0.75
C ILE A 252 -11.60 -1.40 -0.92
N PHE A 253 -10.46 -2.09 -0.95
CA PHE A 253 -10.40 -3.54 -1.06
C PHE A 253 -11.09 -4.24 0.11
N LEU A 254 -10.83 -3.81 1.36
CA LEU A 254 -11.44 -4.42 2.55
C LEU A 254 -12.96 -4.26 2.57
N LEU A 255 -13.48 -3.12 2.07
CA LEU A 255 -14.91 -2.86 1.94
C LEU A 255 -15.53 -3.60 0.74
N SER A 256 -14.79 -3.79 -0.35
CA SER A 256 -15.28 -4.45 -1.56
C SER A 256 -15.64 -5.92 -1.34
N PRO A 257 -16.46 -6.54 -2.22
CA PRO A 257 -16.74 -7.98 -2.14
C PRO A 257 -15.54 -8.88 -2.46
N ASP A 258 -14.39 -8.35 -2.87
CA ASP A 258 -13.25 -9.16 -3.28
C ASP A 258 -12.50 -9.81 -2.10
N THR A 259 -12.05 -11.04 -2.31
CA THR A 259 -11.35 -11.85 -1.29
C THR A 259 -9.84 -11.87 -1.50
N GLU A 260 -9.35 -11.51 -2.68
CA GLU A 260 -7.93 -11.45 -3.02
C GLU A 260 -7.66 -10.45 -4.15
N PHE A 261 -6.42 -9.97 -4.24
CA PHE A 261 -5.96 -9.25 -5.43
C PHE A 261 -5.60 -10.25 -6.53
N GLN A 262 -6.23 -10.14 -7.69
CA GLN A 262 -5.80 -10.89 -8.86
C GLN A 262 -4.46 -10.37 -9.38
N LYS A 263 -3.74 -11.19 -10.16
CA LYS A 263 -2.50 -10.78 -10.83
C LYS A 263 -2.69 -9.57 -11.74
N SER A 264 -3.87 -9.43 -12.37
CA SER A 264 -4.24 -8.28 -13.19
C SER A 264 -4.33 -6.97 -12.40
N GLY A 265 -4.51 -7.04 -11.08
CA GLY A 265 -4.85 -5.90 -10.25
C GLY A 265 -6.34 -5.58 -10.24
N THR A 266 -7.19 -6.37 -10.90
CA THR A 266 -8.65 -6.17 -10.95
C THR A 266 -9.38 -7.11 -9.99
N GLY A 267 -10.37 -6.61 -9.26
CA GLY A 267 -11.25 -7.40 -8.40
C GLY A 267 -12.10 -8.37 -9.22
N LYS A 268 -12.12 -9.64 -8.79
CA LYS A 268 -12.90 -10.70 -9.46
C LYS A 268 -14.41 -10.46 -9.36
N SER A 269 -14.87 -9.98 -8.21
CA SER A 269 -16.28 -9.82 -7.89
C SER A 269 -16.75 -8.39 -8.11
N SER A 270 -15.94 -7.40 -7.75
CA SER A 270 -16.32 -5.99 -7.92
C SER A 270 -16.01 -5.42 -9.30
N GLY A 271 -15.05 -6.01 -10.03
CA GLY A 271 -14.49 -5.41 -11.25
C GLY A 271 -13.62 -4.16 -11.01
N ILE A 272 -13.33 -3.80 -9.75
CA ILE A 272 -12.50 -2.62 -9.43
C ILE A 272 -11.08 -2.86 -9.93
N ASN A 273 -10.55 -1.94 -10.75
CA ASN A 273 -9.14 -1.97 -11.13
C ASN A 273 -8.29 -1.28 -10.04
N TYR A 274 -7.82 -2.05 -9.07
CA TYR A 274 -7.02 -1.53 -7.96
C TYR A 274 -5.63 -1.05 -8.38
N LYS A 275 -5.09 -1.60 -9.47
CA LYS A 275 -3.84 -1.10 -10.06
C LYS A 275 -4.01 0.34 -10.56
N ASP A 276 -5.11 0.62 -11.26
CA ASP A 276 -5.41 1.97 -11.73
C ASP A 276 -5.73 2.92 -10.56
N LEU A 277 -6.45 2.44 -9.52
CA LEU A 277 -6.69 3.24 -8.31
C LEU A 277 -5.37 3.64 -7.64
N PHE A 278 -4.46 2.68 -7.44
CA PHE A 278 -3.15 2.95 -6.86
C PHE A 278 -2.38 3.98 -7.68
N PHE A 279 -2.31 3.78 -9.00
CA PHE A 279 -1.65 4.70 -9.92
C PHE A 279 -2.22 6.12 -9.84
N HIS A 280 -3.55 6.28 -9.89
CA HIS A 280 -4.19 7.59 -9.81
C HIS A 280 -3.97 8.28 -8.46
N TYR A 281 -4.05 7.54 -7.35
CA TYR A 281 -3.82 8.10 -6.01
C TYR A 281 -2.38 8.54 -5.83
N LYS A 282 -1.42 7.67 -6.18
CA LYS A 282 0.01 7.99 -6.11
C LYS A 282 0.34 9.21 -7.00
N LYS A 283 -0.16 9.25 -8.24
CA LYS A 283 0.01 10.39 -9.16
C LYS A 283 -0.52 11.70 -8.56
N LEU A 284 -1.71 11.68 -7.99
CA LEU A 284 -2.31 12.85 -7.36
C LEU A 284 -1.48 13.33 -6.17
N LEU A 285 -1.10 12.42 -5.28
CA LEU A 285 -0.30 12.72 -4.09
C LEU A 285 1.06 13.29 -4.46
N LEU A 286 1.77 12.72 -5.44
CA LEU A 286 3.06 13.22 -5.91
C LEU A 286 2.94 14.61 -6.53
N THR A 287 1.96 14.81 -7.42
CA THR A 287 1.74 16.08 -8.12
C THR A 287 1.37 17.22 -7.15
N LYS A 288 0.81 16.88 -5.99
CA LYS A 288 0.33 17.82 -4.98
C LYS A 288 1.11 17.70 -3.68
N TRP A 289 2.26 17.03 -3.69
CA TRP A 289 2.96 16.64 -2.47
C TRP A 289 3.28 17.85 -1.60
N ASP A 290 3.82 18.91 -2.20
CA ASP A 290 4.21 20.14 -1.48
C ASP A 290 3.03 21.09 -1.21
N SER A 291 1.82 20.73 -1.62
CA SER A 291 0.66 21.57 -1.31
C SER A 291 0.36 21.51 0.19
N ARG A 292 0.01 22.67 0.76
CA ARG A 292 -0.31 22.80 2.20
C ARG A 292 -1.29 21.72 2.68
N ARG A 293 -2.33 21.43 1.90
CA ARG A 293 -3.33 20.42 2.26
C ARG A 293 -2.75 19.01 2.36
N ILE A 294 -1.97 18.57 1.38
CA ILE A 294 -1.35 17.23 1.41
C ILE A 294 -0.34 17.15 2.55
N GLN A 295 0.49 18.18 2.74
CA GLN A 295 1.42 18.24 3.87
C GLN A 295 0.71 18.18 5.23
N THR A 296 -0.44 18.85 5.40
CA THR A 296 -1.25 18.71 6.62
C THR A 296 -1.76 17.28 6.83
N ILE A 297 -2.20 16.60 5.77
CA ILE A 297 -2.62 15.19 5.85
C ILE A 297 -1.42 14.30 6.23
N VAL A 298 -0.27 14.49 5.60
CA VAL A 298 0.97 13.75 5.89
C VAL A 298 1.37 13.91 7.36
N GLN A 299 1.43 15.14 7.86
CA GLN A 299 1.78 15.43 9.26
C GLN A 299 0.82 14.77 10.25
N ASN A 300 -0.49 14.79 9.96
CA ASN A 300 -1.50 14.16 10.81
C ASN A 300 -1.36 12.63 10.81
N ILE A 301 -1.13 12.02 9.65
CA ILE A 301 -0.90 10.58 9.54
C ILE A 301 0.42 10.19 10.24
N ASP A 302 1.50 10.93 10.03
CA ASP A 302 2.80 10.66 10.65
C ASP A 302 2.70 10.66 12.17
N ARG A 303 2.07 11.69 12.73
CA ARG A 303 1.83 11.80 14.18
C ARG A 303 1.05 10.60 14.72
N GLU A 304 0.05 10.13 13.99
CA GLU A 304 -0.78 9.00 14.42
C GLU A 304 -0.05 7.65 14.30
N VAL A 305 0.72 7.45 13.21
CA VAL A 305 1.36 6.17 12.88
C VAL A 305 2.68 5.96 13.60
N PHE A 306 3.53 6.99 13.63
CA PHE A 306 4.89 6.91 14.19
C PHE A 306 4.98 7.51 15.60
N GLY A 307 3.89 8.14 16.07
CA GLY A 307 3.87 9.02 17.22
C GLY A 307 4.35 10.41 16.84
N SER A 308 3.98 11.43 17.61
CA SER A 308 4.83 12.63 17.65
C SER A 308 6.23 12.12 17.94
N ALA A 309 7.24 12.46 17.13
CA ALA A 309 8.61 12.41 17.61
C ALA A 309 8.54 12.97 19.02
N LYS A 310 8.92 12.18 20.02
CA LYS A 310 9.13 12.77 21.33
C LYS A 310 10.10 13.88 21.01
N SER A 311 9.62 15.14 21.06
CA SER A 311 10.48 16.20 21.49
C SER A 311 11.24 15.59 22.66
N SER A 312 12.55 15.63 22.60
CA SER A 312 13.39 15.32 23.73
C SER A 312 13.06 16.33 24.84
N ALA A 313 11.87 16.20 25.41
CA ALA A 313 11.42 16.72 26.66
C ALA A 313 11.53 15.54 27.62
N SER A 314 12.77 15.10 27.83
CA SER A 314 13.13 14.81 29.21
C SER A 314 12.91 16.13 29.94
N ALA A 315 11.90 16.16 30.80
CA ALA A 315 11.77 17.19 31.82
C ALA A 315 13.02 17.12 32.71
N ALA A 316 14.08 17.79 32.29
CA ALA A 316 14.86 18.62 33.20
C ALA A 316 14.27 20.01 33.00
N THR A 317 13.64 20.54 34.05
CA THR A 317 13.25 21.94 34.13
C THR A 317 14.53 22.76 33.99
N GLN A 318 14.86 23.15 32.77
CA GLN A 318 15.88 24.15 32.50
C GLN A 318 15.09 25.35 32.01
N GLU A 319 14.91 26.31 32.92
CA GLU A 319 14.27 27.58 32.62
C GLU A 319 14.92 28.19 31.38
N ASP A 320 14.09 28.52 30.39
CA ASP A 320 14.52 29.12 29.14
C ASP A 320 14.86 30.59 29.38
N HIS A 321 16.06 30.83 29.91
CA HIS A 321 16.62 32.16 30.13
C HIS A 321 17.03 32.85 28.82
N SER A 322 16.72 32.30 27.64
CA SER A 322 17.07 32.91 26.35
C SER A 322 16.51 34.33 26.25
N SER A 323 15.32 34.56 26.80
CA SER A 323 14.69 35.88 26.83
C SER A 323 15.40 36.85 27.79
N GLU A 324 15.91 36.38 28.93
CA GLU A 324 16.70 37.18 29.88
C GLU A 324 18.12 37.46 29.36
N VAL A 325 18.74 36.50 28.67
CA VAL A 325 20.06 36.65 28.05
C VAL A 325 20.00 37.64 26.88
N ILE A 326 18.96 37.60 26.04
CA ILE A 326 18.75 38.60 24.99
C ILE A 326 18.48 39.98 25.60
N ARG A 327 17.76 40.05 26.72
CA ARG A 327 17.53 41.31 27.45
C ARG A 327 18.82 41.87 28.07
N ALA A 328 19.68 41.01 28.59
CA ALA A 328 20.98 41.38 29.15
C ALA A 328 21.98 41.81 28.06
N MET A 329 22.02 41.11 26.92
CA MET A 329 22.84 41.51 25.76
C MET A 329 22.42 42.90 25.25
N ASN A 330 21.12 43.14 25.07
CA ASN A 330 20.62 44.46 24.66
C ASN A 330 20.84 45.56 25.71
N ALA A 331 20.95 45.22 27.00
CA ALA A 331 21.25 46.20 28.05
C ALA A 331 22.75 46.53 28.15
N LEU A 332 23.62 45.57 27.81
CA LEU A 332 25.08 45.77 27.77
C LEU A 332 25.55 46.52 26.52
N ASP A 333 24.78 46.48 25.44
CA ASP A 333 25.05 47.25 24.21
C ASP A 333 24.56 48.72 24.27
N ILE A 334 23.89 49.15 25.34
CA ILE A 334 23.39 50.54 25.51
C ILE A 334 24.37 51.42 26.31
N ASP A 335 25.30 50.84 27.07
CA ASP A 335 26.28 51.59 27.87
C ASP A 335 27.65 51.79 27.19
N SER A 336 27.83 51.38 25.92
CA SER A 336 29.09 51.61 25.18
C SER A 336 29.11 52.85 24.28
N ASP A 337 28.01 53.61 24.18
CA ASP A 337 27.90 54.82 23.34
C ASP A 337 27.62 56.11 24.13
N ASN A 338 27.99 56.17 25.42
CA ASN A 338 28.03 57.41 26.19
C ASN A 338 29.17 57.42 27.20
N GLU A 339 30.41 57.47 26.72
CA GLU A 339 31.52 58.16 27.40
C GLU A 339 32.71 58.31 26.44
N SER A 340 32.69 59.37 25.63
CA SER A 340 33.81 60.29 25.27
C SER A 340 33.45 61.16 24.07
#